data_AF-A0A973JJT2-F1
#
_entry.id   AF-A0A973JJT2-F1
#
_cell.length_a   1.000
_cell.length_b   1.000
_cell.length_c   1.000
_cell.angle_alpha   90.00
_cell.angle_beta   90.00
_cell.angle_gamma   90.00
#
_symmetry.space_group_name_H-M   'P 1'
#
loop_
_entity.id
_entity.type
_entity.pdbx_description
1 polymer ?
#
loop_
_entity_poly.entity_id
_entity_poly.type
_entity_poly.pdbx_seq_one_letter_code
_entity_poly.pdbx_strand_id
1 'polypeptide(L)'
;MSAHHLDREEARRIAVRAQLLDAQRPERLLDVVHHLTFLQLDPTAAVAPSADLVAFTRLGAAYSPAHLQQALDSDRTLFEYRATARPMADLRLYLAEMERAPRYAQTREWLTANATFRR
;
A
#
# COMPACT_ATOMS: atom_id res chain seq x y z
N MET A 1 -18.72 20.77 -20.66
CA MET A 1 -17.45 20.95 -19.92
C MET A 1 -16.32 20.76 -20.91
N SER A 2 -15.44 21.76 -21.10
CA SER A 2 -14.23 21.55 -21.91
C SER A 2 -13.22 20.76 -21.09
N ALA A 3 -12.54 19.79 -21.71
CA ALA A 3 -11.48 19.05 -21.04
C ALA A 3 -10.30 19.99 -20.74
N HIS A 4 -9.69 19.85 -19.57
CA HIS A 4 -8.43 20.54 -19.27
C HIS A 4 -7.32 19.88 -20.09
N HIS A 5 -6.58 20.67 -20.86
CA HIS A 5 -5.41 20.20 -21.59
C HIS A 5 -4.16 20.44 -20.73
N LEU A 6 -3.29 19.44 -20.64
CA LEU A 6 -1.99 19.53 -19.99
C LEU A 6 -0.93 19.27 -21.04
N ASP A 7 0.15 20.04 -21.04
CA ASP A 7 1.32 19.67 -21.80
C ASP A 7 2.08 18.50 -21.10
N ARG A 8 3.11 17.99 -21.78
CA ARG A 8 3.89 16.85 -21.27
C ARG A 8 4.71 17.21 -20.03
N GLU A 9 5.17 18.45 -19.92
CA GLU A 9 5.97 18.90 -18.78
C GLU A 9 5.08 19.03 -17.54
N GLU A 10 3.90 19.64 -17.69
CA GLU A 10 2.89 19.77 -16.65
C GLU A 10 2.45 18.40 -16.14
N ALA A 11 2.12 17.47 -17.05
CA ALA A 11 1.73 16.12 -16.69
C ALA A 11 2.83 15.38 -15.90
N ARG A 12 4.10 15.52 -16.30
CA ARG A 12 5.24 14.94 -15.57
C ARG A 12 5.41 15.54 -14.18
N ARG A 13 5.30 16.87 -14.07
CA ARG A 13 5.41 17.58 -12.80
C ARG A 13 4.33 17.11 -11.82
N ILE A 14 3.10 16.96 -12.30
CA ILE A 14 1.99 16.42 -11.50
C ILE A 14 2.31 14.99 -11.06
N ALA A 15 2.75 14.11 -11.97
CA ALA A 15 3.05 12.72 -11.65
C ALA A 15 4.16 12.58 -10.60
N VAL A 16 5.24 13.35 -10.71
CA VAL A 16 6.35 13.33 -9.73
C VAL A 16 5.91 13.86 -8.37
N ARG A 17 5.14 14.96 -8.35
CA ARG A 17 4.61 15.53 -7.09
C ARG A 17 3.62 14.61 -6.40
N ALA A 18 2.72 13.98 -7.14
CA ALA A 18 1.78 12.99 -6.62
C ALA A 18 2.48 11.73 -6.07
N GLN A 19 3.76 11.54 -6.37
CA GLN A 19 4.60 10.49 -5.79
C GLN A 19 5.38 10.95 -4.55
N LEU A 20 5.17 12.19 -4.10
CA LEU A 20 5.88 12.84 -3.00
C LEU A 20 7.41 12.87 -3.22
N LEU A 21 7.81 13.08 -4.47
CA LEU A 21 9.23 13.12 -4.88
C LEU A 21 9.72 14.54 -5.18
N ASP A 22 9.01 15.57 -4.70
CA ASP A 22 9.49 16.95 -4.75
C ASP A 22 10.16 17.35 -3.42
N ALA A 23 10.40 18.66 -3.25
CA ALA A 23 11.08 19.16 -2.06
C ALA A 23 10.22 19.06 -0.79
N GLN A 24 8.90 18.95 -0.90
CA GLN A 24 7.99 18.90 0.25
C GLN A 24 7.80 17.46 0.69
N ARG A 25 8.37 17.11 1.84
CA ARG A 25 8.29 15.78 2.41
C ARG A 25 7.29 15.73 3.55
N PRO A 26 6.41 14.72 3.62
CA PRO A 26 5.65 14.44 4.83
C PRO A 26 6.57 14.05 5.99
N GLU A 27 6.06 14.15 7.21
CA GLU A 27 6.81 13.79 8.42
C GLU A 27 6.46 12.40 8.94
N ARG A 28 5.27 11.90 8.61
CA ARG A 28 4.73 10.65 9.17
C ARG A 28 4.46 9.63 8.08
N LEU A 29 4.75 8.36 8.39
CA LEU A 29 4.49 7.23 7.49
C LEU A 29 3.02 7.16 7.05
N LEU A 30 2.09 7.35 7.98
CA LEU A 30 0.66 7.27 7.66
C LEU A 30 0.22 8.33 6.63
N ASP A 31 0.80 9.53 6.68
CA ASP A 31 0.51 10.60 5.70
C ASP A 31 1.00 10.20 4.30
N VAL A 32 2.17 9.56 4.22
CA VAL A 32 2.70 9.01 2.95
C VAL A 32 1.76 7.93 2.41
N VAL A 33 1.35 6.97 3.23
CA VAL A 33 0.52 5.85 2.78
C VAL A 33 -0.88 6.34 2.37
N HIS A 34 -1.46 7.31 3.08
CA HIS A 34 -2.71 7.94 2.68
C HIS A 34 -2.60 8.63 1.32
N HIS A 35 -1.55 9.42 1.10
CA HIS A 35 -1.37 10.14 -0.16
C HIS A 35 -1.11 9.18 -1.33
N LEU A 36 -0.25 8.18 -1.13
CA LEU A 36 0.10 7.20 -2.17
C LEU A 36 -0.95 6.10 -2.33
N THR A 37 -1.98 6.06 -1.47
CA THR A 37 -3.06 5.07 -1.37
C THR A 37 -2.63 3.67 -0.91
N PHE A 38 -1.35 3.31 -1.06
CA PHE A 38 -0.77 2.08 -0.52
C PHE A 38 0.77 2.09 -0.57
N LEU A 39 1.39 1.12 0.12
CA LEU A 39 2.76 0.65 -0.11
C LEU A 39 2.75 -0.81 -0.54
N GLN A 40 3.57 -1.19 -1.52
CA GLN A 40 3.68 -2.59 -1.95
C GLN A 40 4.66 -3.33 -1.04
N LEU A 41 4.19 -4.39 -0.37
CA LEU A 41 4.97 -5.20 0.58
C LEU A 41 5.84 -6.25 -0.12
N ASP A 42 6.26 -6.01 -1.36
CA ASP A 42 7.02 -6.97 -2.17
C ASP A 42 8.17 -7.59 -1.34
N PRO A 43 8.13 -8.92 -1.08
CA PRO A 43 9.10 -9.57 -0.23
C PRO A 43 10.49 -9.67 -0.88
N THR A 44 10.61 -9.36 -2.17
CA THR A 44 11.89 -9.34 -2.88
C THR A 44 12.76 -8.18 -2.37
N ALA A 45 13.83 -8.50 -1.66
CA ALA A 45 14.71 -7.51 -1.02
C ALA A 45 16.13 -7.51 -1.62
N ALA A 46 16.26 -7.29 -2.94
CA ALA A 46 17.57 -7.23 -3.59
C ALA A 46 18.45 -6.08 -3.06
N VAL A 47 17.83 -4.98 -2.61
CA VAL A 47 18.48 -3.85 -1.93
C VAL A 47 17.84 -3.64 -0.56
N ALA A 48 16.52 -3.48 -0.56
CA ALA A 48 15.65 -3.43 0.60
C ALA A 48 14.23 -3.87 0.14
N PRO A 49 13.34 -4.28 1.05
CA PRO A 49 11.93 -4.49 0.71
C PRO A 49 11.33 -3.23 0.06
N SER A 50 10.44 -3.41 -0.91
CA SER A 50 9.88 -2.30 -1.71
C SER A 50 9.20 -1.24 -0.84
N ALA A 51 8.42 -1.66 0.16
CA ALA A 51 7.73 -0.74 1.07
C ALA A 51 8.72 0.15 1.84
N ASP A 52 9.82 -0.42 2.32
CA ASP A 52 10.86 0.32 3.05
C ASP A 52 11.60 1.30 2.16
N LEU A 53 12.00 0.85 0.96
CA LEU A 53 12.68 1.71 -0.01
C LEU A 53 11.78 2.88 -0.42
N VAL A 54 10.50 2.60 -0.66
CA VAL A 54 9.51 3.63 -1.03
C VAL A 54 9.32 4.61 0.12
N ALA A 55 9.06 4.16 1.33
CA ALA A 55 8.86 5.04 2.48
C ALA A 55 10.10 5.89 2.78
N PHE A 56 11.30 5.30 2.72
CA PHE A 56 12.57 6.02 2.91
C PHE A 56 12.76 7.15 1.90
N THR A 57 12.43 6.95 0.62
CA THR A 57 12.64 8.02 -0.38
C THR A 57 11.69 9.22 -0.19
N ARG A 58 10.56 9.03 0.51
CA ARG A 58 9.57 10.09 0.79
C ARG A 58 9.83 10.79 2.12
N LEU A 59 10.20 10.03 3.14
CA LEU A 59 10.42 10.54 4.51
C LEU A 59 11.89 10.88 4.82
N GLY A 60 12.83 10.36 4.02
CA GLY A 60 14.26 10.47 4.27
C GLY A 60 14.72 9.76 5.55
N ALA A 61 15.73 10.33 6.19
CA ALA A 61 16.36 9.75 7.39
C ALA A 61 15.45 9.64 8.62
N ALA A 62 14.27 10.28 8.60
CA ALA A 62 13.26 10.13 9.64
C ALA A 62 12.51 8.78 9.56
N TYR A 63 12.62 8.05 8.44
CA TYR A 63 12.01 6.73 8.32
C TYR A 63 12.79 5.66 9.08
N SER A 64 12.05 4.80 9.78
CA SER A 64 12.53 3.56 10.35
C SER A 64 11.58 2.43 9.91
N PRO A 65 12.08 1.27 9.45
CA PRO A 65 11.25 0.11 9.14
C PRO A 65 10.32 -0.32 10.30
N ALA A 66 10.74 -0.06 11.55
CA ALA A 66 9.92 -0.32 12.73
C ALA A 66 8.59 0.45 12.72
N HIS A 67 8.52 1.63 12.08
CA HIS A 67 7.28 2.39 11.95
C HIS A 67 6.25 1.64 11.10
N LEU A 68 6.69 0.96 10.02
CA LEU A 68 5.78 0.17 9.18
C LEU A 68 5.29 -1.07 9.93
N GLN A 69 6.18 -1.76 10.64
CA GLN A 69 5.80 -2.89 11.47
C GLN A 69 4.79 -2.50 12.55
N GLN A 70 5.07 -1.42 13.28
CA GLN A 70 4.18 -0.92 14.34
C GLN A 70 2.80 -0.56 13.77
N ALA A 71 2.75 0.11 12.62
CA ALA A 71 1.50 0.51 11.98
C ALA A 71 0.62 -0.67 11.54
N LEU A 72 1.23 -1.78 11.09
CA LEU A 72 0.52 -3.00 10.68
C LEU A 72 0.11 -3.86 11.88
N ASP A 73 1.05 -4.13 12.79
CA ASP A 73 0.88 -5.18 13.80
C ASP A 73 0.29 -4.68 15.11
N SER A 74 0.77 -3.52 15.57
CA SER A 74 0.48 -3.00 16.91
C SER A 74 -0.65 -1.98 16.87
N ASP A 75 -0.45 -0.89 16.13
CA ASP A 75 -1.38 0.24 16.08
C ASP A 75 -2.58 -0.05 15.17
N ARG A 76 -2.40 -0.98 14.21
CA ARG A 76 -3.40 -1.33 13.19
C ARG A 76 -3.97 -0.12 12.46
N THR A 77 -3.11 0.89 12.25
CA THR A 77 -3.42 2.06 11.44
C THR A 77 -3.29 1.75 9.95
N LEU A 78 -2.59 0.67 9.60
CA LEU A 78 -2.55 0.06 8.28
C LEU A 78 -3.10 -1.38 8.32
N PHE A 79 -3.59 -1.86 7.19
CA PHE A 79 -3.91 -3.27 6.98
C PHE A 79 -3.25 -3.78 5.70
N GLU A 80 -2.93 -5.07 5.68
CA GLU A 80 -2.47 -5.73 4.46
C GLU A 80 -3.65 -6.30 3.67
N TYR A 81 -3.68 -6.01 2.38
CA TYR A 81 -4.51 -6.71 1.42
C TYR A 81 -3.79 -6.86 0.09
N ARG A 82 -3.70 -8.09 -0.43
CA ARG A 82 -3.03 -8.41 -1.70
C ARG A 82 -1.61 -7.85 -1.80
N ALA A 83 -0.77 -8.14 -0.80
CA ALA A 83 0.60 -7.66 -0.73
C ALA A 83 0.74 -6.13 -0.81
N THR A 84 -0.29 -5.39 -0.38
CA THR A 84 -0.25 -3.94 -0.24
C THR A 84 -0.68 -3.53 1.17
N ALA A 85 0.12 -2.69 1.81
CA ALA A 85 -0.24 -2.02 3.07
C ALA A 85 -1.06 -0.78 2.73
N ARG A 86 -2.26 -0.68 3.33
CA ARG A 86 -3.25 0.36 3.05
C ARG A 86 -3.74 1.01 4.33
N PRO A 87 -4.21 2.27 4.30
CA PRO A 87 -4.76 2.91 5.49
C PRO A 87 -5.99 2.17 6.01
N MET A 88 -6.05 1.92 7.32
CA MET A 88 -7.21 1.25 7.95
C MET A 88 -8.53 1.99 7.69
N ALA A 89 -8.49 3.32 7.57
CA ALA A 89 -9.64 4.14 7.22
C ALA A 89 -10.29 3.74 5.88
N ASP A 90 -9.51 3.18 4.95
CA ASP A 90 -9.96 2.77 3.62
C ASP A 90 -10.48 1.33 3.58
N LEU A 91 -10.43 0.58 4.69
CA LEU A 91 -10.83 -0.84 4.73
C LEU A 91 -12.22 -1.08 4.13
N ARG A 92 -13.17 -0.16 4.39
CA ARG A 92 -14.56 -0.28 3.87
C ARG A 92 -14.63 -0.28 2.34
N LEU A 93 -13.65 0.29 1.65
CA LEU A 93 -13.58 0.25 0.18
C LEU A 93 -13.29 -1.17 -0.34
N TYR A 94 -12.71 -2.05 0.49
CA TYR A 94 -12.26 -3.38 0.09
C TYR A 94 -13.12 -4.53 0.63
N LEU A 95 -13.98 -4.29 1.63
CA LEU A 95 -14.79 -5.35 2.26
C LEU A 95 -15.64 -6.14 1.25
N ALA A 96 -16.31 -5.45 0.31
CA ALA A 96 -17.11 -6.11 -0.73
C ALA A 96 -16.28 -7.00 -1.66
N GLU A 97 -14.99 -6.69 -1.86
CA GLU A 97 -14.08 -7.54 -2.62
C GLU A 97 -13.57 -8.72 -1.78
N MET A 98 -13.29 -8.48 -0.49
CA MET A 98 -12.88 -9.51 0.47
C MET A 98 -13.97 -10.58 0.67
N GLU A 99 -15.24 -10.19 0.76
CA GLU A 99 -16.38 -11.10 0.88
C GLU A 99 -16.53 -12.07 -0.30
N ARG A 100 -16.04 -11.68 -1.48
CA ARG A 100 -16.08 -12.51 -2.70
C ARG A 100 -14.94 -13.54 -2.75
N ALA A 101 -14.04 -13.56 -1.77
CA ALA A 101 -12.94 -14.51 -1.72
C ALA A 101 -13.40 -15.91 -1.26
N PRO A 102 -12.76 -17.00 -1.75
CA PRO A 102 -11.72 -17.01 -2.78
C PRO A 102 -12.30 -17.07 -4.21
N ARG A 103 -11.70 -16.28 -5.11
CA ARG A 103 -12.17 -16.11 -6.49
C ARG A 103 -11.91 -17.32 -7.38
N TYR A 104 -10.78 -18.01 -7.21
CA TYR A 104 -10.37 -19.11 -8.09
C TYR A 104 -10.96 -20.46 -7.62
N ALA A 105 -11.43 -21.26 -8.58
CA ALA A 105 -12.01 -22.58 -8.32
C ALA A 105 -11.02 -23.51 -7.59
N GLN A 106 -9.77 -23.54 -8.07
CA GLN A 106 -8.69 -24.31 -7.45
C GLN A 106 -8.49 -23.97 -5.97
N THR A 107 -8.57 -22.69 -5.58
CA THR A 107 -8.45 -22.29 -4.17
C THR A 107 -9.64 -22.78 -3.34
N ARG A 108 -10.87 -22.73 -3.88
CA ARG A 108 -12.06 -23.26 -3.21
C ARG A 108 -11.97 -24.78 -3.01
N GLU A 109 -11.54 -25.50 -4.03
CA GLU A 109 -11.34 -26.95 -3.99
C GLU A 109 -10.27 -27.33 -2.96
N TRP A 110 -9.14 -26.62 -2.96
CA TRP A 110 -8.08 -26.82 -1.98
C TRP A 110 -8.59 -26.58 -0.54
N LEU A 111 -9.34 -25.49 -0.29
CA LEU A 111 -9.90 -25.23 1.03
C LEU A 111 -10.91 -26.30 1.47
N THR A 112 -11.70 -26.83 0.52
CA THR A 112 -12.67 -27.90 0.80
C THR A 112 -11.96 -29.20 1.16
N ALA A 113 -10.94 -29.58 0.38
CA ALA A 113 -10.13 -30.77 0.62
C ALA A 113 -9.37 -30.70 1.95
N ASN A 114 -9.03 -29.50 2.42
CA ASN A 114 -8.25 -29.25 3.64
C ASN A 114 -9.09 -28.68 4.80
N ALA A 115 -10.40 -28.91 4.81
CA ALA A 115 -11.30 -28.37 5.83
C ALA A 115 -10.94 -28.78 7.27
N THR A 116 -10.19 -29.87 7.45
CA THR A 116 -9.72 -30.36 8.75
C THR A 116 -8.74 -29.42 9.45
N PHE A 117 -7.98 -28.59 8.73
CA PHE A 117 -7.03 -27.62 9.33
C PHE A 117 -7.71 -26.42 10.00
N ARG A 118 -9.04 -26.29 9.92
CA ARG A 118 -9.80 -25.22 10.59
C ARG A 118 -10.14 -25.53 12.05
N ARG A 119 -9.78 -26.72 12.56
CA ARG A 119 -9.98 -27.14 13.95
C ARG A 119 -8.72 -26.90 14.76
#